data_AF-A0A1Y1KA26-F1
#
_entry.id   AF-A0A1Y1KA26-F1
#
_cell.length_a   1.000
_cell.length_b   1.000
_cell.length_c   1.000
_cell.angle_alpha   90.00
_cell.angle_beta   90.00
_cell.angle_gamma   90.00
#
_symmetry.space_group_name_H-M   'P 1'
#
loop_
_entity.id
_entity.type
_entity.pdbx_description
1 polymer ?
#
loop_
_entity_poly.entity_id
_entity_poly.type
_entity_poly.pdbx_seq_one_letter_code
_entity_poly.pdbx_strand_id
1 'polypeptide(L)'
;TRRARQQMEQDNIDNRMRNRQALRSAVSEIRQNLKDARQARREDWEMGPLAPKRDLGFNNYGAFKEMVRQDWTNYGLHQARPQLIEHRCAWAGGVRQLNLAPQDRVVIMDGPDKGKIDRIKDVQAENGTVTLENHHRALSVGMFDNPARSQAMPISVGSIRLVYPLRNPETGVTKDVIINQLKAVPPNMQSSNMSLDRWQYG
;
A
#
# COMPACT_ATOMS: atom_id res chain seq x y z
N THR A 1 29.00 -0.40 -24.08
CA THR A 1 29.17 -0.74 -25.52
C THR A 1 27.83 -0.62 -26.24
N ARG A 2 27.80 -0.39 -27.57
CA ARG A 2 26.54 -0.24 -28.35
C ARG A 2 25.57 -1.42 -28.17
N ARG A 3 26.11 -2.64 -28.14
CA ARG A 3 25.35 -3.89 -27.94
C ARG A 3 24.62 -3.93 -26.59
N ALA A 4 25.28 -3.51 -25.51
CA ALA A 4 24.67 -3.46 -24.18
C ALA A 4 23.49 -2.48 -24.11
N ARG A 5 23.58 -1.34 -24.81
CA ARG A 5 22.47 -0.36 -24.88
C ARG A 5 21.26 -0.93 -25.63
N GLN A 6 21.49 -1.61 -26.75
CA GLN A 6 20.41 -2.24 -27.52
C GLN A 6 19.71 -3.37 -26.75
N GLN A 7 20.48 -4.19 -26.02
CA GLN A 7 19.92 -5.24 -25.18
C GLN A 7 19.07 -4.65 -24.04
N MET A 8 19.58 -3.62 -23.36
CA MET A 8 18.83 -2.92 -22.31
C MET A 8 17.54 -2.27 -22.85
N GLU A 9 17.57 -1.74 -24.07
CA GLU A 9 16.38 -1.17 -24.71
C GLU A 9 15.32 -2.23 -25.01
N GLN A 10 15.74 -3.40 -25.54
CA GLN A 10 14.83 -4.53 -25.76
C GLN A 10 14.23 -5.05 -24.45
N ASP A 11 15.05 -5.25 -23.43
CA ASP A 11 14.59 -5.68 -22.10
C ASP A 11 13.58 -4.69 -21.50
N ASN A 12 13.83 -3.39 -21.65
CA ASN A 12 12.92 -2.33 -21.20
C ASN A 12 11.57 -2.37 -21.94
N ILE A 13 11.58 -2.60 -23.25
CA ILE A 13 10.35 -2.71 -24.06
C ILE A 13 9.54 -3.94 -23.62
N ASP A 14 10.20 -5.09 -23.47
CA ASP A 14 9.57 -6.33 -23.05
C ASP A 14 8.97 -6.22 -21.64
N ASN A 15 9.73 -5.65 -20.70
CA ASN A 15 9.26 -5.37 -19.34
C ASN A 15 8.04 -4.44 -19.35
N ARG A 16 8.05 -3.39 -20.18
CA ARG A 16 6.92 -2.47 -20.32
C ARG A 16 5.67 -3.16 -20.85
N MET A 17 5.82 -4.07 -21.83
CA MET A 17 4.69 -4.85 -22.36
C MET A 17 4.11 -5.79 -21.30
N ARG A 18 4.98 -6.54 -20.59
CA ARG A 18 4.58 -7.45 -19.49
C ARG A 18 3.85 -6.70 -18.38
N ASN A 19 4.40 -5.58 -17.91
CA ASN A 19 3.79 -4.75 -16.87
C ASN A 19 2.41 -4.22 -17.30
N ARG A 20 2.28 -3.75 -18.55
CA ARG A 20 1.01 -3.28 -19.08
C ARG A 20 -0.04 -4.40 -19.12
N GLN A 21 0.35 -5.62 -19.48
CA GLN A 21 -0.55 -6.77 -19.48
C GLN A 21 -0.97 -7.12 -18.05
N ALA A 22 -0.02 -7.21 -17.11
CA ALA A 22 -0.31 -7.54 -15.72
C ALA A 22 -1.23 -6.51 -15.05
N LEU A 23 -0.99 -5.21 -15.28
CA LEU A 23 -1.88 -4.13 -14.80
C LEU A 23 -3.28 -4.22 -15.41
N ARG A 24 -3.39 -4.58 -16.71
CA ARG A 24 -4.69 -4.76 -17.37
C ARG A 24 -5.46 -5.93 -16.74
N SER A 25 -4.80 -7.05 -16.48
CA SER A 25 -5.41 -8.20 -15.81
C SER A 25 -5.89 -7.85 -14.41
N ALA A 26 -5.05 -7.18 -13.60
CA ALA A 26 -5.41 -6.70 -12.26
C ALA A 26 -6.63 -5.75 -12.28
N VAL A 27 -6.67 -4.79 -13.20
CA VAL A 27 -7.82 -3.88 -13.33
C VAL A 27 -9.07 -4.61 -13.81
N SER A 28 -8.92 -5.59 -14.71
CA SER A 28 -10.04 -6.42 -15.18
C SER A 28 -10.64 -7.23 -14.04
N GLU A 29 -9.80 -7.86 -13.21
CA GLU A 29 -10.22 -8.59 -12.01
C GLU A 29 -11.02 -7.68 -11.06
N ILE A 30 -10.52 -6.47 -10.78
CA ILE A 30 -11.22 -5.51 -9.91
C ILE A 30 -12.60 -5.16 -10.48
N ARG A 31 -12.71 -4.94 -11.79
CA ARG A 31 -13.99 -4.63 -12.45
C ARG A 31 -14.95 -5.80 -12.37
N GLN A 32 -14.45 -7.02 -12.57
CA GLN A 32 -15.26 -8.23 -12.50
C GLN A 32 -15.78 -8.44 -11.06
N ASN A 33 -14.90 -8.35 -10.06
CA ASN A 33 -15.27 -8.43 -8.64
C ASN A 33 -16.34 -7.38 -8.26
N LEU A 34 -16.23 -6.16 -8.79
CA LEU A 34 -17.23 -5.11 -8.56
C LEU A 34 -18.59 -5.44 -9.18
N LYS A 35 -18.60 -6.06 -10.37
CA LYS A 35 -19.82 -6.51 -11.04
C LYS A 35 -20.46 -7.66 -10.26
N ASP A 36 -19.66 -8.65 -9.87
CA ASP A 36 -20.12 -9.82 -9.12
C ASP A 36 -20.67 -9.43 -7.75
N ALA A 37 -20.03 -8.50 -7.04
CA ALA A 37 -20.53 -7.97 -5.77
C ALA A 37 -21.87 -7.24 -5.90
N ARG A 38 -22.12 -6.53 -7.02
CA ARG A 38 -23.42 -5.88 -7.28
C ARG A 38 -24.51 -6.90 -7.55
N GLN A 39 -24.20 -7.93 -8.34
CA GLN A 39 -25.14 -9.01 -8.63
C GLN A 39 -25.48 -9.79 -7.37
N ALA A 40 -24.46 -10.17 -6.57
CA ALA A 40 -24.64 -10.87 -5.31
C ALA A 40 -25.55 -10.08 -4.35
N ARG A 41 -25.35 -8.77 -4.22
CA ARG A 41 -26.21 -7.92 -3.38
C ARG A 41 -27.68 -7.93 -3.82
N ARG A 42 -27.94 -7.93 -5.13
CA ARG A 42 -29.30 -7.99 -5.67
C ARG A 42 -29.95 -9.33 -5.36
N GLU A 43 -29.24 -10.41 -5.64
CA GLU A 43 -29.70 -11.78 -5.37
C GLU A 43 -29.98 -12.01 -3.88
N ASP A 44 -29.11 -11.51 -3.00
CA ASP A 44 -29.28 -11.64 -1.55
C ASP A 44 -30.52 -10.86 -1.07
N TRP A 45 -30.81 -9.72 -1.69
CA TRP A 45 -32.02 -8.94 -1.41
C TRP A 45 -33.29 -9.62 -1.89
N GLU A 46 -33.27 -10.19 -3.10
CA GLU A 46 -34.43 -10.84 -3.72
C GLU A 46 -34.78 -12.19 -3.08
N MET A 47 -33.76 -12.98 -2.72
CA MET A 47 -33.95 -14.33 -2.18
C MET A 47 -34.10 -14.38 -0.65
N GLY A 48 -33.69 -13.33 0.06
CA GLY A 48 -33.79 -13.25 1.52
C GLY A 48 -33.20 -14.50 2.22
N PRO A 49 -34.02 -15.32 2.90
CA PRO A 49 -33.54 -16.53 3.59
C PRO A 49 -33.01 -17.62 2.64
N LEU A 50 -33.35 -17.57 1.35
CA LEU A 50 -32.89 -18.53 0.33
C LEU A 50 -31.62 -18.08 -0.40
N ALA A 51 -30.97 -17.00 0.07
CA ALA A 51 -29.75 -16.49 -0.54
C ALA A 51 -28.65 -17.57 -0.55
N PRO A 52 -27.90 -17.71 -1.67
CA PRO A 52 -26.95 -18.79 -1.84
C PRO A 52 -25.73 -18.53 -0.95
N LYS A 53 -25.29 -19.56 -0.25
CA LYS A 53 -24.03 -19.51 0.50
C LYS A 53 -22.87 -19.52 -0.48
N ARG A 54 -22.26 -18.35 -0.71
CA ARG A 54 -21.14 -18.19 -1.65
C ARG A 54 -19.77 -18.42 -1.03
N ASP A 55 -19.63 -18.32 0.29
CA ASP A 55 -18.39 -18.64 0.98
C ASP A 55 -18.53 -20.03 1.62
N LEU A 56 -18.14 -21.06 0.87
CA LEU A 56 -18.25 -22.47 1.30
C LEU A 56 -16.88 -23.09 1.58
N GLY A 57 -15.82 -22.29 1.64
CA GLY A 57 -14.45 -22.74 1.95
C GLY A 57 -13.75 -23.56 0.86
N PHE A 58 -14.49 -24.16 -0.07
CA PHE A 58 -13.93 -24.83 -1.27
C PHE A 58 -13.82 -23.90 -2.48
N ASN A 59 -14.46 -22.73 -2.43
CA ASN A 59 -14.40 -21.74 -3.48
C ASN A 59 -13.60 -20.51 -3.01
N ASN A 60 -12.85 -19.93 -3.95
CA ASN A 60 -12.02 -18.76 -3.70
C ASN A 60 -12.85 -17.46 -3.72
N TYR A 61 -14.06 -17.48 -3.13
CA TYR A 61 -14.98 -16.35 -3.19
C TYR A 61 -14.39 -15.15 -2.43
N GLY A 62 -14.41 -13.97 -3.07
CA GLY A 62 -13.84 -12.75 -2.51
C GLY A 62 -12.30 -12.70 -2.45
N ALA A 63 -11.60 -13.78 -2.81
CA ALA A 63 -10.15 -13.79 -2.91
C ALA A 63 -9.69 -13.26 -4.28
N PHE A 64 -8.50 -12.69 -4.33
CA PHE A 64 -7.89 -12.21 -5.57
C PHE A 64 -6.74 -13.11 -6.03
N LYS A 65 -6.47 -13.11 -7.33
CA LYS A 65 -5.49 -13.96 -8.01
C LYS A 65 -4.31 -13.16 -8.58
N GLU A 66 -4.55 -11.90 -8.94
CA GLU A 66 -3.55 -11.08 -9.64
C GLU A 66 -2.46 -10.58 -8.67
N MET A 67 -1.23 -11.09 -8.82
CA MET A 67 -0.09 -10.77 -7.95
C MET A 67 0.26 -9.28 -7.93
N VAL A 68 0.07 -8.58 -9.05
CA VAL A 68 0.30 -7.12 -9.14
C VAL A 68 -0.58 -6.31 -8.19
N ARG A 69 -1.63 -6.91 -7.61
CA ARG A 69 -2.41 -6.27 -6.55
C ARG A 69 -1.68 -6.24 -5.21
N GLN A 70 -0.83 -7.23 -4.93
CA GLN A 70 0.02 -7.31 -3.72
C GLN A 70 1.29 -6.50 -3.88
N ASP A 71 1.83 -6.45 -5.09
CA ASP A 71 3.05 -5.72 -5.37
C ASP A 71 2.88 -4.82 -6.59
N TRP A 72 2.73 -3.53 -6.32
CA TRP A 72 2.57 -2.52 -7.37
C TRP A 72 3.88 -2.23 -8.12
N THR A 73 5.02 -2.71 -7.60
CA THR A 73 6.30 -2.66 -8.31
C THR A 73 6.43 -3.78 -9.35
N ASN A 74 5.58 -4.82 -9.28
CA ASN A 74 5.73 -6.05 -10.06
C ASN A 74 7.18 -6.58 -10.03
N TYR A 75 7.69 -6.88 -8.84
CA TYR A 75 9.07 -7.30 -8.59
C TYR A 75 10.13 -6.27 -9.02
N GLY A 76 9.85 -4.99 -8.80
CA GLY A 76 10.74 -3.88 -9.17
C GLY A 76 10.78 -3.55 -10.67
N LEU A 77 10.03 -4.27 -11.51
CA LEU A 77 10.01 -4.05 -12.96
C LEU A 77 9.14 -2.86 -13.37
N HIS A 78 8.22 -2.45 -12.51
CA HIS A 78 7.27 -1.37 -12.75
C HIS A 78 7.51 -0.21 -11.77
N GLN A 79 7.77 0.97 -12.32
CA GLN A 79 7.83 2.21 -11.56
C GLN A 79 6.57 3.02 -11.78
N ALA A 80 5.94 3.44 -10.69
CA ALA A 80 4.81 4.37 -10.77
C ALA A 80 5.24 5.70 -11.40
N ARG A 81 4.27 6.45 -11.96
CA ARG A 81 4.56 7.78 -12.52
C ARG A 81 5.12 8.70 -11.43
N PRO A 82 6.22 9.44 -11.67
CA PRO A 82 6.82 10.32 -10.65
C PRO A 82 5.83 11.29 -10.01
N GLN A 83 4.94 11.89 -10.80
CA GLN A 83 3.92 12.83 -10.29
C GLN A 83 2.96 12.16 -9.30
N LEU A 84 2.65 10.88 -9.50
CA LEU A 84 1.80 10.12 -8.60
C LEU A 84 2.54 9.86 -7.29
N ILE A 85 3.81 9.47 -7.33
CA ILE A 85 4.62 9.19 -6.15
C ILE A 85 4.79 10.48 -5.33
N GLU A 86 5.07 11.61 -5.99
CA GLU A 86 5.12 12.92 -5.36
C GLU A 86 3.82 13.27 -4.64
N HIS A 87 2.67 13.09 -5.29
CA HIS A 87 1.37 13.33 -4.68
C HIS A 87 1.12 12.42 -3.46
N ARG A 88 1.51 11.14 -3.52
CA ARG A 88 1.37 10.20 -2.40
C ARG A 88 2.21 10.62 -1.19
N CYS A 89 3.44 11.06 -1.43
CA CYS A 89 4.41 11.40 -0.39
C CYS A 89 4.37 12.88 0.04
N ALA A 90 3.56 13.73 -0.61
CA ALA A 90 3.54 15.18 -0.42
C ALA A 90 3.30 15.61 1.04
N TRP A 91 2.46 14.87 1.78
CA TRP A 91 2.19 15.21 3.18
C TRP A 91 3.32 14.80 4.13
N ALA A 92 4.19 13.87 3.73
CA ALA A 92 5.17 13.22 4.61
C ALA A 92 6.63 13.62 4.29
N GLY A 93 6.86 14.81 3.72
CA GLY A 93 8.20 15.31 3.37
C GLY A 93 8.61 15.10 1.90
N GLY A 94 7.87 14.29 1.14
CA GLY A 94 8.12 14.05 -0.29
C GLY A 94 8.92 12.78 -0.59
N VAL A 95 9.19 12.52 -1.87
CA VAL A 95 9.78 11.25 -2.34
C VAL A 95 11.24 11.08 -1.91
N ARG A 96 12.01 12.18 -1.89
CA ARG A 96 13.46 12.15 -1.58
C ARG A 96 13.76 12.16 -0.08
N GLN A 97 12.84 12.65 0.73
CA GLN A 97 13.00 12.82 2.18
C GLN A 97 11.70 12.43 2.86
N LEU A 98 11.36 11.14 2.73
CA LEU A 98 10.15 10.59 3.34
C LEU A 98 10.36 10.48 4.86
N ASN A 99 9.49 11.12 5.63
CA ASN A 99 9.55 11.16 7.09
C ASN A 99 8.67 10.08 7.74
N LEU A 100 8.63 8.89 7.14
CA LEU A 100 7.94 7.72 7.69
C LEU A 100 8.93 6.58 7.76
N ALA A 101 8.92 5.88 8.89
CA ALA A 101 9.77 4.72 9.14
C ALA A 101 8.93 3.50 9.51
N PRO A 102 9.48 2.28 9.35
CA PRO A 102 8.91 1.10 9.99
C PRO A 102 8.70 1.34 11.50
N GLN A 103 7.67 0.72 12.06
CA GLN A 103 7.19 0.88 13.44
C GLN A 103 6.45 2.18 13.78
N ASP A 104 6.38 3.16 12.86
CA ASP A 104 5.54 4.34 13.06
C ASP A 104 4.07 3.94 13.17
N ARG A 105 3.37 4.52 14.16
CA ARG A 105 1.93 4.35 14.35
C ARG A 105 1.20 5.24 13.36
N VAL A 106 0.32 4.66 12.55
CA VAL A 106 -0.42 5.36 11.52
C VAL A 106 -1.90 5.03 11.57
N VAL A 107 -2.73 6.01 11.21
CA VAL A 107 -4.17 5.83 11.01
C VAL A 107 -4.48 5.74 9.52
N ILE A 108 -5.37 4.82 9.16
CA ILE A 108 -5.86 4.67 7.80
C ILE A 108 -6.97 5.70 7.54
N MET A 109 -6.83 6.48 6.47
CA MET A 109 -7.77 7.56 6.13
C MET A 109 -8.83 7.15 5.10
N ASP A 110 -8.54 6.14 4.28
CA ASP A 110 -9.38 5.71 3.16
C ASP A 110 -9.53 4.18 3.10
N GLY A 111 -10.58 3.70 2.44
CA GLY A 111 -10.83 2.27 2.23
C GLY A 111 -11.63 1.58 3.35
N PRO A 112 -11.75 0.24 3.30
CA PRO A 112 -12.57 -0.52 4.24
C PRO A 112 -12.12 -0.42 5.70
N ASP A 113 -10.81 -0.24 5.91
CA ASP A 113 -10.19 -0.15 7.24
C ASP A 113 -10.02 1.31 7.73
N LYS A 114 -10.75 2.26 7.15
CA LYS A 114 -10.71 3.67 7.54
C LYS A 114 -10.95 3.85 9.04
N GLY A 115 -10.12 4.68 9.66
CA GLY A 115 -10.16 5.01 11.09
C GLY A 115 -9.39 4.04 11.98
N LYS A 116 -8.93 2.89 11.47
CA LYS A 116 -8.11 1.95 12.24
C LYS A 116 -6.67 2.43 12.33
N ILE A 117 -6.04 2.18 13.48
CA ILE A 117 -4.64 2.50 13.75
C ILE A 117 -3.82 1.21 13.67
N ASP A 118 -2.68 1.29 13.00
CA ASP A 118 -1.72 0.19 12.91
C ASP A 118 -0.29 0.69 12.89
N ARG A 119 0.68 -0.22 12.86
CA ARG A 119 2.09 0.09 12.66
C ARG A 119 2.53 -0.20 11.24
N ILE A 120 3.44 0.63 10.74
CA ILE A 120 4.11 0.39 9.47
C ILE A 120 5.05 -0.81 9.64
N LYS A 121 4.88 -1.82 8.78
CA LYS A 121 5.80 -2.96 8.68
C LYS A 121 6.98 -2.65 7.77
N ASP A 122 6.70 -2.13 6.58
CA ASP A 122 7.70 -1.84 5.55
C ASP A 122 7.30 -0.61 4.72
N VAL A 123 8.30 0.14 4.26
CA VAL A 123 8.14 1.40 3.51
C VAL A 123 8.80 1.27 2.14
N GLN A 124 7.99 1.38 1.09
CA GLN A 124 8.44 1.40 -0.30
C GLN A 124 8.41 2.84 -0.83
N ALA A 125 9.45 3.60 -0.51
CA ALA A 125 9.54 5.02 -0.88
C ALA A 125 9.49 5.24 -2.40
N GLU A 126 10.07 4.33 -3.19
CA GLU A 126 10.10 4.40 -4.66
C GLU A 126 8.71 4.42 -5.29
N ASN A 127 7.72 3.78 -4.66
CA ASN A 127 6.34 3.72 -5.14
C ASN A 127 5.35 4.54 -4.30
N GLY A 128 5.81 5.14 -3.20
CA GLY A 128 4.96 5.87 -2.26
C GLY A 128 3.91 4.96 -1.61
N THR A 129 4.30 3.74 -1.27
CA THR A 129 3.47 2.72 -0.63
C THR A 129 4.08 2.23 0.67
N VAL A 130 3.23 1.79 1.59
CA VAL A 130 3.64 1.12 2.83
C VAL A 130 2.83 -0.15 3.00
N THR A 131 3.36 -1.09 3.77
CA THR A 131 2.60 -2.25 4.24
C THR A 131 2.42 -2.15 5.75
N LEU A 132 1.25 -2.54 6.24
CA LEU A 132 0.91 -2.52 7.66
C LEU A 132 1.05 -3.92 8.26
N GLU A 133 1.22 -4.01 9.57
CA GLU A 133 1.40 -5.29 10.26
C GLU A 133 0.12 -6.14 10.26
N ASN A 134 -1.00 -5.54 10.64
CA ASN A 134 -2.23 -6.25 11.02
C ASN A 134 -3.44 -5.90 10.15
N HIS A 135 -3.52 -4.67 9.65
CA HIS A 135 -4.65 -4.13 8.89
C HIS A 135 -4.36 -4.05 7.39
N HIS A 136 -5.40 -3.73 6.62
CA HIS A 136 -5.35 -3.64 5.16
C HIS A 136 -4.84 -4.94 4.52
N ARG A 137 -5.46 -6.05 4.94
CA ARG A 137 -5.15 -7.40 4.46
C ARG A 137 -6.25 -7.90 3.55
N ALA A 138 -5.89 -8.72 2.58
CA ALA A 138 -6.84 -9.36 1.68
C ALA A 138 -6.48 -10.83 1.45
N LEU A 139 -7.47 -11.65 1.10
CA LEU A 139 -7.28 -13.05 0.76
C LEU A 139 -6.74 -13.16 -0.67
N SER A 140 -5.58 -13.79 -0.80
CA SER A 140 -4.97 -14.08 -2.10
C SER A 140 -4.94 -15.56 -2.37
N VAL A 141 -5.29 -15.94 -3.59
CA VAL A 141 -5.09 -17.29 -4.11
C VAL A 141 -3.70 -17.36 -4.73
N GLY A 142 -2.90 -18.33 -4.28
CA GLY A 142 -1.59 -18.57 -4.88
C GLY A 142 -1.70 -19.18 -6.28
N MET A 143 -0.57 -19.24 -7.00
CA MET A 143 -0.51 -20.04 -8.23
C MET A 143 -0.80 -21.52 -7.92
N PHE A 144 -1.31 -22.26 -8.92
CA PHE A 144 -1.61 -23.70 -8.83
C PHE A 144 -2.69 -24.09 -7.81
N ASP A 145 -3.75 -23.28 -7.67
CA ASP A 145 -4.90 -23.55 -6.79
C ASP A 145 -4.52 -23.78 -5.31
N ASN A 146 -3.40 -23.19 -4.88
CA ASN A 146 -3.05 -23.14 -3.47
C ASN A 146 -4.18 -22.46 -2.66
N PRO A 147 -4.43 -22.93 -1.42
CA PRO A 147 -5.50 -22.37 -0.59
C PRO A 147 -5.28 -20.87 -0.38
N ALA A 148 -6.38 -20.12 -0.35
CA ALA A 148 -6.33 -18.68 -0.14
C ALA A 148 -5.64 -18.35 1.20
N ARG A 149 -4.77 -17.34 1.19
CA ARG A 149 -4.05 -16.87 2.38
C ARG A 149 -4.28 -15.38 2.59
N SER A 150 -4.42 -14.97 3.84
CA SER A 150 -4.49 -13.55 4.21
C SER A 150 -3.11 -12.93 4.08
N GLN A 151 -2.98 -11.93 3.21
CA GLN A 151 -1.74 -11.21 2.98
C GLN A 151 -1.95 -9.71 3.16
N ALA A 152 -0.92 -9.03 3.69
CA ALA A 152 -0.91 -7.58 3.78
C ALA A 152 -0.85 -6.97 2.38
N MET A 153 -1.69 -5.98 2.13
CA MET A 153 -1.73 -5.26 0.86
C MET A 153 -0.93 -3.97 0.98
N PRO A 154 -0.34 -3.48 -0.11
CA PRO A 154 0.26 -2.16 -0.12
C PRO A 154 -0.85 -1.11 0.00
N ILE A 155 -0.66 -0.14 0.88
CA ILE A 155 -1.48 1.07 0.99
C ILE A 155 -0.65 2.27 0.55
N SER A 156 -1.30 3.25 -0.08
CA SER A 156 -0.62 4.48 -0.45
C SER A 156 -0.25 5.30 0.80
N VAL A 157 0.94 5.90 0.80
CA VAL A 157 1.34 6.91 1.80
C VAL A 157 0.28 8.01 1.92
N GLY A 158 -0.36 8.40 0.80
CA GLY A 158 -1.40 9.43 0.81
C GLY A 158 -2.65 9.07 1.61
N SER A 159 -2.94 7.78 1.78
CA SER A 159 -4.12 7.24 2.47
C SER A 159 -3.88 6.91 3.95
N ILE A 160 -2.73 7.27 4.51
CA ILE A 160 -2.41 7.12 5.93
C ILE A 160 -1.94 8.45 6.54
N ARG A 161 -2.05 8.60 7.86
CA ARG A 161 -1.47 9.71 8.62
C ARG A 161 -0.77 9.21 9.87
N LEU A 162 0.30 9.90 10.29
CA LEU A 162 1.05 9.56 11.50
C LEU A 162 0.19 9.86 12.73
N VAL A 163 0.20 8.95 13.69
CA VAL A 163 -0.40 9.13 15.02
C VAL A 163 0.74 9.25 16.01
N TYR A 164 0.84 10.40 16.65
CA TYR A 164 1.91 10.67 17.61
C TYR A 164 1.36 11.27 18.90
N PRO A 165 1.81 10.79 20.08
CA PRO A 165 1.42 11.37 21.36
C PRO A 165 2.03 12.75 21.54
N LEU A 166 1.20 13.78 21.62
CA LEU A 166 1.62 15.16 21.89
C LEU A 166 1.09 15.63 23.24
N ARG A 167 1.96 16.28 24.01
CA ARG A 167 1.59 16.93 25.26
C ARG A 167 1.00 18.30 24.97
N ASN A 168 -0.24 18.53 25.39
CA ASN A 168 -0.86 19.85 25.28
C ASN A 168 -0.12 20.81 26.25
N PRO A 169 0.37 21.97 25.79
CA PRO A 169 1.15 22.89 26.62
C PRO A 169 0.32 23.55 27.73
N GLU A 170 -0.99 23.75 27.54
CA GLU A 170 -1.86 24.43 28.51
C GLU A 170 -2.34 23.47 29.61
N THR A 171 -2.74 22.25 29.22
CA THR A 171 -3.32 21.27 30.15
C THR A 171 -2.30 20.27 30.68
N GLY A 172 -1.13 20.16 30.05
CA GLY A 172 -0.09 19.20 30.40
C GLY A 172 -0.42 17.74 30.10
N VAL A 173 -1.62 17.44 29.57
CA VAL A 173 -2.08 16.08 29.25
C VAL A 173 -1.55 15.64 27.89
N THR A 174 -0.99 14.43 27.83
CA THR A 174 -0.57 13.79 26.58
C THR A 174 -1.74 13.08 25.92
N LYS A 175 -1.97 13.37 24.64
CA LYS A 175 -3.01 12.72 23.83
C LYS A 175 -2.43 12.30 22.49
N ASP A 176 -2.93 11.20 21.95
CA ASP A 176 -2.62 10.81 20.57
C ASP A 176 -3.25 11.80 19.60
N VAL A 177 -2.44 12.34 18.70
CA VAL A 177 -2.87 13.32 17.69
C VAL A 177 -2.52 12.79 16.31
N ILE A 178 -3.42 13.03 15.35
CA ILE A 178 -3.19 12.74 13.94
C ILE A 178 -2.40 13.89 13.34
N ILE A 179 -1.21 13.60 12.83
CA ILE A 179 -0.35 14.58 12.17
C ILE A 179 -0.73 14.70 10.70
N ASN A 180 -1.24 15.87 10.32
CA ASN A 180 -1.73 16.12 8.96
C ASN A 180 -0.59 16.26 7.93
N GLN A 181 0.53 16.86 8.35
CA GLN A 181 1.68 17.11 7.49
C GLN A 181 2.98 17.01 8.29
N LEU A 182 3.98 16.35 7.69
CA LEU A 182 5.37 16.34 8.11
C LEU A 182 6.19 17.06 7.04
N LYS A 183 7.09 17.95 7.47
CA LYS A 183 8.04 18.62 6.60
C LYS A 183 9.43 18.09 6.90
N ALA A 184 10.20 17.80 5.86
CA ALA A 184 11.60 17.49 6.03
C ALA A 184 12.33 18.74 6.54
N VAL A 185 13.00 18.61 7.68
CA VAL A 185 13.89 19.63 8.20
C VAL A 185 15.31 19.15 7.90
N PRO A 186 16.14 19.98 7.24
CA PRO A 186 17.51 19.59 6.98
C PRO A 186 18.21 19.28 8.31
N PRO A 187 19.09 18.27 8.34
CA PRO A 187 19.81 17.92 9.57
C PRO A 187 20.57 19.14 10.08
N ASN A 188 20.31 19.52 11.33
CA ASN A 188 21.08 20.57 12.00
C ASN A 188 22.43 19.98 12.42
N MET A 189 23.44 20.16 11.57
CA MET A 189 24.81 19.65 11.78
C MET A 189 25.52 20.21 13.02
N GLN A 190 24.89 21.14 13.75
CA GLN A 190 25.48 21.82 14.92
C GLN A 190 24.84 21.41 16.26
N SER A 191 23.85 20.51 16.29
CA SER A 191 23.19 20.15 17.55
C SER A 191 24.00 19.17 18.38
N SER A 192 24.12 19.42 19.70
CA SER A 192 24.81 18.54 20.66
C SER A 192 24.21 17.13 20.77
N ASN A 193 22.96 16.94 20.32
CA ASN A 193 22.21 15.68 20.39
C ASN A 193 22.22 14.90 19.06
N MET A 194 23.10 15.25 18.12
CA MET A 194 23.30 14.49 16.90
C MET A 194 24.01 13.16 17.21
N SER A 195 23.30 12.03 17.17
CA SER A 195 23.92 10.72 16.95
C SER A 195 23.86 10.36 15.47
N LEU A 196 24.93 9.77 14.95
CA LEU A 196 25.02 9.29 13.56
C LEU A 196 24.14 8.05 13.31
N ASP A 197 23.47 7.52 14.32
CA ASP A 197 22.70 6.26 14.26
C ASP A 197 21.56 6.33 13.23
N ARG A 198 20.97 7.51 13.02
CA ARG A 198 19.90 7.70 12.02
C ARG A 198 20.35 7.39 10.59
N TRP A 199 21.66 7.44 10.30
CA TRP A 199 22.23 7.14 8.99
C TRP A 199 22.62 5.67 8.81
N GLN A 200 22.75 4.90 9.89
CA GLN A 200 23.08 3.46 9.80
C GLN A 200 21.85 2.58 9.54
N TYR A 201 20.65 3.10 9.79
CA TYR A 201 19.40 2.34 9.73
C TYR A 201 18.28 3.04 8.92
N GLY A 202 18.62 4.07 8.15
CA GLY A 202 17.70 4.82 7.28
C GLY A 202 17.96 4.60 5.81
#